data_AF-A0A497KAR9-F1
#
_entry.id   AF-A0A497KAR9-F1
#
_cell.length_a   1.000
_cell.length_b   1.000
_cell.length_c   1.000
_cell.angle_alpha   90.00
_cell.angle_beta   90.00
_cell.angle_gamma   90.00
#
_symmetry.space_group_name_H-M   'P 1'
#
loop_
_entity.id
_entity.type
_entity.pdbx_description
1 polymer ?
#
loop_
_entity_poly.entity_id
_entity_poly.type
_entity_poly.pdbx_seq_one_letter_code
_entity_poly.pdbx_strand_id
1 'polypeptide(L)'
;MTVEERFEKLAELLVDFASAIEAECIRIKQRAKELVEHELGLKEEIFEILNWEEKEGEKLGKFEIASKDKNKDNLNAWNHAYNILKVNNANIKEHFGSKDWKYYYWLFDGYPDVIFRKKRNST
;
A
#
# COMPACT_ATOMS: atom_id res chain seq x y z
N MET A 1 -30.62 34.42 -32.22
CA MET A 1 -29.93 34.32 -30.92
C MET A 1 -29.42 35.71 -30.54
N THR A 2 -29.90 36.25 -29.43
CA THR A 2 -29.52 37.58 -28.93
C THR A 2 -28.08 37.59 -28.43
N VAL A 3 -27.54 38.78 -28.12
CA VAL A 3 -26.21 38.90 -27.51
C VAL A 3 -26.21 38.24 -26.13
N GLU A 4 -27.27 38.41 -25.35
CA GLU A 4 -27.44 37.77 -24.04
C GLU A 4 -27.46 36.24 -24.15
N GLU A 5 -28.25 35.67 -25.07
CA GLU A 5 -28.29 34.22 -25.28
C GLU A 5 -26.94 33.64 -25.74
N ARG A 6 -26.11 34.42 -26.45
CA ARG A 6 -24.73 34.04 -26.79
C ARG A 6 -23.82 34.08 -25.58
N PHE A 7 -24.00 35.08 -24.71
CA PHE A 7 -23.19 35.26 -23.51
C PHE A 7 -23.49 34.18 -22.48
N GLU A 8 -24.77 33.85 -22.26
CA GLU A 8 -25.20 32.77 -21.37
C GLU A 8 -24.61 31.42 -21.80
N LYS A 9 -24.72 31.07 -23.08
CA LYS A 9 -24.12 29.83 -23.60
C LYS A 9 -22.60 29.80 -23.45
N LEU A 10 -21.92 30.93 -23.61
CA LEU A 10 -20.48 31.00 -23.41
C LEU A 10 -20.13 30.81 -21.93
N ALA A 11 -20.89 31.43 -21.02
CA ALA A 11 -20.70 31.28 -19.59
C ALA A 11 -20.93 29.83 -19.13
N GLU A 12 -21.99 29.17 -19.61
CA GLU A 12 -22.27 27.76 -19.35
C GLU A 12 -21.10 26.87 -19.80
N LEU A 13 -20.62 27.05 -21.03
CA LEU A 13 -19.48 26.28 -21.56
C LEU A 13 -18.21 26.47 -20.72
N LEU A 14 -17.95 27.69 -20.22
CA LEU A 14 -16.79 27.97 -19.38
C LEU A 14 -16.92 27.32 -18.00
N VAL A 15 -18.11 27.31 -17.41
CA VAL A 15 -18.39 26.65 -16.12
C VAL A 15 -18.27 25.14 -16.24
N ASP A 16 -18.82 24.55 -17.31
CA ASP A 16 -18.70 23.12 -17.56
C ASP A 16 -17.25 22.70 -17.76
N PHE A 17 -16.49 23.49 -18.53
CA PHE A 17 -15.07 23.25 -18.74
C PHE A 17 -14.26 23.33 -17.44
N ALA A 18 -14.49 24.36 -16.62
CA ALA A 18 -13.84 24.51 -15.33
C ALA A 18 -14.16 23.32 -14.40
N SER A 19 -15.42 22.91 -14.35
CA SER A 19 -15.88 21.79 -13.54
C SER A 19 -15.24 20.46 -13.98
N ALA A 20 -15.09 20.25 -15.29
CA ALA A 20 -14.42 19.06 -15.82
C ALA A 20 -12.93 19.02 -15.43
N ILE A 21 -12.24 20.16 -15.47
CA ILE A 21 -10.83 20.28 -15.03
C ILE A 21 -10.72 19.97 -13.54
N GLU A 22 -11.57 20.54 -12.70
CA GLU A 22 -11.55 20.28 -11.26
C GLU A 22 -11.70 18.79 -10.95
N ALA A 23 -12.64 18.13 -11.64
CA ALA A 23 -12.85 16.70 -11.50
C ALA A 23 -11.60 15.88 -11.89
N GLU A 24 -10.90 16.26 -12.98
CA GLU A 24 -9.65 15.59 -13.37
C GLU A 24 -8.51 15.86 -12.38
N CYS A 25 -8.38 17.08 -11.88
CA CYS A 25 -7.38 17.41 -10.85
C CYS A 25 -7.57 16.57 -9.58
N ILE A 26 -8.82 16.35 -9.16
CA ILE A 26 -9.13 15.45 -8.03
C ILE A 26 -8.68 14.01 -8.35
N ARG A 27 -8.98 13.50 -9.54
CA ARG A 27 -8.55 12.15 -9.96
C ARG A 27 -7.03 12.00 -10.00
N ILE A 28 -6.32 12.99 -10.52
CA ILE A 28 -4.85 13.02 -10.55
C ILE A 28 -4.30 13.00 -9.12
N LYS A 29 -4.82 13.85 -8.22
CA LYS A 29 -4.38 13.87 -6.83
C LYS A 29 -4.55 12.50 -6.16
N GLN A 30 -5.67 11.84 -6.41
CA GLN A 30 -5.99 10.55 -5.81
C GLN A 30 -5.05 9.44 -6.32
N ARG A 31 -4.82 9.38 -7.63
CA ARG A 31 -3.86 8.45 -8.24
C ARG A 31 -2.41 8.74 -7.84
N ALA A 32 -2.03 10.00 -7.74
CA ALA A 32 -0.70 10.41 -7.28
C ALA A 32 -0.48 9.99 -5.81
N LYS A 33 -1.51 10.13 -4.96
CA LYS A 33 -1.45 9.65 -3.58
C LYS A 33 -1.27 8.13 -3.53
N GLU A 34 -2.04 7.39 -4.32
CA GLU A 34 -1.91 5.93 -4.43
C GLU A 34 -0.50 5.53 -4.90
N LEU A 35 0.04 6.19 -5.93
CA LEU A 35 1.40 5.96 -6.42
C LEU A 35 2.48 6.32 -5.40
N VAL A 36 2.36 7.44 -4.70
CA VAL A 36 3.33 7.85 -3.67
C VAL A 36 3.28 6.90 -2.47
N GLU A 37 2.09 6.48 -2.05
CA GLU A 37 1.91 5.45 -1.01
C GLU A 37 2.45 4.08 -1.46
N HIS A 38 2.43 3.79 -2.76
CA HIS A 38 2.89 2.52 -3.31
C HIS A 38 4.41 2.48 -3.60
N GLU A 39 5.00 3.56 -4.13
CA GLU A 39 6.37 3.58 -4.66
C GLU A 39 7.39 4.39 -3.83
N LEU A 40 6.98 5.44 -3.11
CA LEU A 40 7.93 6.43 -2.55
C LEU A 40 7.88 6.61 -1.02
N GLY A 41 6.81 6.17 -0.35
CA GLY A 41 6.58 6.52 1.06
C GLY A 41 6.71 5.39 2.07
N LEU A 42 6.83 4.14 1.65
CA LEU A 42 6.84 3.02 2.60
C LEU A 42 8.21 2.93 3.27
N LYS A 43 8.22 3.12 4.58
CA LYS A 43 9.36 2.79 5.43
C LYS A 43 9.13 1.43 6.07
N GLU A 44 10.20 0.71 6.33
CA GLU A 44 10.16 -0.59 7.02
C GLU A 44 9.47 -0.50 8.41
N GLU A 45 9.46 0.69 9.02
CA GLU A 45 8.79 1.03 10.29
C GLU A 45 7.34 0.51 10.38
N ILE A 46 6.61 0.49 9.26
CA ILE A 46 5.22 -0.02 9.20
C ILE A 46 5.10 -1.50 9.56
N PHE A 47 6.18 -2.26 9.34
CA PHE A 47 6.27 -3.67 9.67
C PHE A 47 6.97 -3.88 11.02
N GLU A 48 7.93 -3.03 11.38
CA GLU A 48 8.67 -3.13 12.66
C GLU A 48 7.75 -2.97 13.88
N ILE A 49 6.63 -2.23 13.77
CA ILE A 49 5.65 -2.04 14.85
C ILE A 49 4.80 -3.29 15.18
N LEU A 50 4.80 -4.30 14.31
CA LEU A 50 4.03 -5.52 14.56
C LEU A 50 4.69 -6.40 15.62
N ASN A 51 3.90 -7.23 16.27
CA ASN A 51 4.38 -8.27 17.19
C ASN A 51 4.83 -9.50 16.39
N TRP A 52 6.14 -9.77 16.43
CA TRP A 52 6.80 -10.82 15.67
C TRP A 52 7.25 -11.97 16.56
N GLU A 53 6.96 -13.19 16.12
CA GLU A 53 7.38 -14.42 16.77
C GLU A 53 8.42 -15.12 15.91
N GLU A 54 9.61 -15.37 16.46
CA GLU A 54 10.62 -16.19 15.79
C GLU A 54 10.14 -17.63 15.62
N LYS A 55 10.39 -18.18 14.44
CA LYS A 55 10.13 -19.57 14.05
C LYS A 55 11.34 -20.11 13.32
N GLU A 56 11.48 -21.43 13.38
CA GLU A 56 12.50 -22.15 12.64
C GLU A 56 11.82 -23.22 11.81
N GLY A 57 12.17 -23.27 10.53
CA GLY A 57 11.65 -24.26 9.59
C GLY A 57 12.79 -24.91 8.84
N GLU A 58 12.66 -26.20 8.52
CA GLU A 58 13.73 -27.01 7.91
C GLU A 58 14.29 -26.41 6.60
N LYS A 59 13.42 -25.79 5.78
CA LYS A 59 13.83 -25.19 4.49
C LYS A 59 14.13 -23.71 4.55
N LEU A 60 13.45 -22.98 5.43
CA LEU A 60 13.55 -21.52 5.53
C LEU A 60 14.59 -21.08 6.56
N GLY A 61 15.08 -21.98 7.42
CA GLY A 61 15.90 -21.63 8.58
C GLY A 61 15.10 -20.78 9.56
N LYS A 62 15.74 -19.78 10.16
CA LYS A 62 15.09 -18.81 11.06
C LYS A 62 14.31 -17.77 10.26
N PHE A 63 13.04 -17.59 10.61
CA PHE A 63 12.14 -16.57 10.08
C PHE A 63 11.22 -16.09 11.20
N GLU A 64 10.44 -15.04 10.93
CA GLU A 64 9.51 -14.49 11.91
C GLU A 64 8.12 -14.39 11.32
N ILE A 65 7.12 -14.53 12.18
CA ILE A 65 5.71 -14.41 11.80
C ILE A 65 5.00 -13.37 12.67
N ALA A 66 4.11 -12.60 12.06
CA ALA A 66 3.18 -11.72 12.74
C ALA A 66 1.77 -12.21 12.48
N SER A 67 1.23 -12.96 13.45
CA SER A 67 -0.14 -13.47 13.41
C SER A 67 -1.12 -12.35 13.79
N LYS A 68 -2.26 -12.26 13.09
CA LYS A 68 -3.32 -11.28 13.38
C LYS A 68 -3.82 -11.37 14.82
N ASP A 69 -3.95 -12.58 15.35
CA ASP A 69 -4.39 -12.82 16.72
C ASP A 69 -3.46 -12.24 17.79
N LYS A 70 -2.16 -12.21 17.52
CA LYS A 70 -1.13 -11.66 18.42
C LYS A 70 -0.93 -10.15 18.25
N ASN A 71 -1.59 -9.57 17.25
CA ASN A 71 -1.56 -8.15 16.90
C ASN A 71 -2.93 -7.49 17.11
N LYS A 72 -3.84 -8.10 17.89
CA LYS A 72 -5.20 -7.56 18.15
C LYS A 72 -5.17 -6.15 18.74
N ASP A 73 -4.21 -5.87 19.61
CA ASP A 73 -4.03 -4.55 20.23
C ASP A 73 -3.57 -3.47 19.23
N ASN A 74 -3.04 -3.87 18.08
CA ASN A 74 -2.63 -2.99 16.98
C ASN A 74 -3.16 -3.49 15.62
N LEU A 75 -4.45 -3.85 15.58
CA LEU A 75 -5.08 -4.46 14.42
C LEU A 75 -5.04 -3.55 13.17
N ASN A 76 -5.09 -2.23 13.37
CA ASN A 76 -5.02 -1.27 12.26
C ASN A 76 -3.65 -1.32 11.56
N ALA A 77 -2.54 -1.37 12.31
CA ALA A 77 -1.22 -1.50 11.71
C ALA A 77 -1.05 -2.86 11.01
N TRP A 78 -1.56 -3.93 11.62
CA TRP A 78 -1.49 -5.26 11.01
C TRP A 78 -2.26 -5.31 9.68
N ASN A 79 -3.49 -4.79 9.65
CA ASN A 79 -4.29 -4.76 8.42
C ASN A 79 -3.63 -3.89 7.34
N HIS A 80 -3.02 -2.77 7.73
CA HIS A 80 -2.31 -1.90 6.80
C HIS A 80 -1.11 -2.62 6.16
N ALA A 81 -0.25 -3.23 6.98
CA ALA A 81 0.88 -4.02 6.51
C ALA A 81 0.44 -5.20 5.62
N TYR A 82 -0.61 -5.93 6.03
CA TYR A 82 -1.17 -7.03 5.24
C TYR A 82 -1.68 -6.57 3.87
N ASN A 83 -2.40 -5.45 3.82
CA ASN A 83 -2.94 -4.91 2.58
C ASN A 83 -1.83 -4.44 1.62
N ILE A 84 -0.76 -3.84 2.14
CA ILE A 84 0.41 -3.47 1.33
C ILE A 84 0.98 -4.71 0.65
N LEU A 85 1.21 -5.78 1.40
CA LEU A 85 1.75 -7.03 0.85
C LEU A 85 0.80 -7.66 -0.17
N LYS A 86 -0.50 -7.63 0.11
CA LYS A 86 -1.52 -8.17 -0.80
C LYS A 86 -1.59 -7.41 -2.12
N VAL A 87 -1.60 -6.08 -2.09
CA VAL A 87 -1.62 -5.23 -3.30
C VAL A 87 -0.35 -5.43 -4.13
N ASN A 88 0.79 -5.62 -3.47
CA ASN A 88 2.07 -5.88 -4.12
C ASN A 88 2.28 -7.35 -4.53
N ASN A 89 1.27 -8.22 -4.39
CA ASN A 89 1.35 -9.66 -4.65
C ASN A 89 2.53 -10.37 -3.95
N ALA A 90 2.91 -9.89 -2.77
CA ALA A 90 4.08 -10.34 -2.05
C ALA A 90 3.92 -11.80 -1.58
N ASN A 91 4.71 -12.69 -2.17
CA ASN A 91 4.65 -14.13 -1.90
C ASN A 91 6.06 -14.69 -1.64
N ILE A 92 6.16 -15.97 -1.30
CA ILE A 92 7.44 -16.61 -0.94
C ILE A 92 8.46 -16.64 -2.10
N LYS A 93 8.05 -16.39 -3.34
CA LYS A 93 8.95 -16.25 -4.49
C LYS A 93 9.27 -14.78 -4.75
N GLU A 94 8.23 -13.94 -4.70
CA GLU A 94 8.29 -12.50 -4.96
C GLU A 94 8.10 -11.75 -3.65
N HIS A 95 9.15 -11.73 -2.84
CA HIS A 95 9.12 -11.05 -1.54
C HIS A 95 9.04 -9.53 -1.71
N PHE A 96 8.38 -8.87 -0.77
CA PHE A 96 8.30 -7.42 -0.72
C PHE A 96 9.37 -6.82 0.20
N GLY A 97 9.98 -5.72 -0.26
CA GLY A 97 10.84 -4.86 0.53
C GLY A 97 11.91 -4.15 -0.30
N SER A 98 12.44 -3.04 0.22
CA SER A 98 13.50 -2.27 -0.45
C SER A 98 14.88 -2.84 -0.20
N LYS A 99 15.87 -2.52 -1.05
CA LYS A 99 17.29 -2.90 -0.89
C LYS A 99 17.86 -2.48 0.47
N ASP A 100 17.39 -1.36 1.00
CA ASP A 100 17.90 -0.76 2.24
C ASP A 100 17.20 -1.29 3.50
N TRP A 101 16.20 -2.16 3.34
CA TRP A 101 15.46 -2.74 4.46
C TRP A 101 16.19 -3.94 5.05
N LYS A 102 16.03 -4.16 6.36
CA LYS A 102 16.65 -5.28 7.08
C LYS A 102 15.98 -6.61 6.78
N TYR A 103 14.69 -6.59 6.48
CA TYR A 103 13.87 -7.76 6.25
C TYR A 103 13.27 -7.75 4.84
N TYR A 104 12.80 -8.91 4.42
CA TYR A 104 11.83 -9.02 3.34
C TYR A 104 10.58 -9.71 3.87
N TYR A 105 9.44 -9.35 3.30
CA TYR A 105 8.10 -9.67 3.81
C TYR A 105 7.28 -10.39 2.75
N TRP A 106 6.41 -11.31 3.16
CA TRP A 106 5.52 -12.01 2.22
C TRP A 106 4.27 -12.55 2.91
N LEU A 107 3.28 -12.89 2.09
CA LEU A 107 2.10 -13.65 2.47
C LEU A 107 2.20 -15.09 1.95
N PHE A 108 1.47 -16.00 2.59
CA PHE A 108 1.39 -17.39 2.17
C PHE A 108 -0.07 -17.84 2.17
N ASP A 109 -0.54 -18.37 1.04
CA ASP A 109 -1.97 -18.68 0.84
C ASP A 109 -2.54 -19.67 1.87
N GLY A 110 -1.71 -20.54 2.43
CA GLY A 110 -2.09 -21.47 3.51
C GLY A 110 -2.22 -20.85 4.91
N TYR A 111 -1.83 -19.58 5.07
CA TYR A 111 -1.84 -18.85 6.34
C TYR A 111 -2.35 -17.41 6.14
N PRO A 112 -3.64 -17.22 5.83
CA PRO A 112 -4.20 -15.92 5.45
C PRO A 112 -4.19 -14.86 6.57
N ASP A 113 -4.04 -15.27 7.83
CA ASP A 113 -3.97 -14.37 8.99
C ASP A 113 -2.53 -14.21 9.52
N VAL A 114 -1.53 -14.50 8.69
CA VAL A 114 -0.11 -14.45 9.06
C VAL A 114 0.70 -13.67 8.03
N ILE A 115 1.48 -12.71 8.52
CA ILE A 115 2.52 -12.05 7.74
C ILE A 115 3.86 -12.72 8.08
N PHE A 116 4.66 -13.03 7.07
CA PHE A 116 5.97 -13.61 7.25
C PHE A 116 7.05 -12.56 6.97
N ARG A 117 8.16 -12.63 7.71
CA ARG A 117 9.38 -11.91 7.39
C ARG A 117 10.62 -12.76 7.61
N LYS A 118 11.70 -12.39 6.95
CA LYS A 118 13.03 -12.97 7.21
C LYS A 118 14.10 -11.92 7.00
N LYS A 119 15.11 -11.96 7.86
CA LYS A 119 16.23 -11.04 7.83
C LYS A 119 17.02 -11.27 6.54
N ARG A 120 17.41 -10.18 5.88
CA ARG A 120 18.35 -10.25 4.77
C ARG A 120 19.70 -10.67 5.33
N ASN A 121 20.30 -11.68 4.72
CA ASN A 121 21.70 -11.97 5.00
C ASN A 121 22.50 -10.79 4.45
N SER A 122 23.10 -10.00 5.35
CA SER A 122 24.13 -9.04 4.98
C SER A 122 25.19 -9.81 4.21
N THR A 123 25.32 -9.52 2.92
CA THR A 123 26.45 -10.01 2.12
C THR A 123 27.68 -9.23 2.52
#